data_AF-A0AAD6MGX8-F1
#
_entry.id   AF-A0AAD6MGX8-F1
#
_cell.length_a   1.000
_cell.length_b   1.000
_cell.length_c   1.000
_cell.angle_alpha   90.00
_cell.angle_beta   90.00
_cell.angle_gamma   90.00
#
_symmetry.space_group_name_H-M   'P 1'
#
loop_
_entity.id
_entity.type
_entity.pdbx_description
1 polymer ?
#
loop_
_entity_poly.entity_id
_entity_poly.type
_entity_poly.pdbx_seq_one_letter_code
_entity_poly.pdbx_strand_id
1 'polypeptide(L)'
;MGDLSATWSIILAHTNQQDTVTSQLNDGIRGLTLDMYAFQNDIWLCHSFGGNCYNIAAFQPAINVLKEINSSISRSQPIRNHHHFHRGLCYITSPRGLTKVFDASGLMKYWFPVSRMPKNGGKWPTVDDTVQKNQRLVVFTSKSAKEAYVVEIQSESYYFLNLEQFTG
;
A
#
# COMPACT_ATOMS: atom_id res chain seq x y z
N MET A 1 18.67 -6.46 15.08
CA MET A 1 19.65 -5.36 14.89
C MET A 1 20.70 -5.89 13.93
N GLY A 2 20.85 -5.29 12.74
CA GLY A 2 21.83 -5.75 11.74
C GLY A 2 21.26 -6.40 10.48
N ASP A 3 20.00 -6.15 10.12
CA ASP A 3 19.53 -6.54 8.80
C ASP A 3 20.31 -5.76 7.73
N LEU A 4 20.76 -6.47 6.70
CA LEU A 4 21.43 -5.85 5.57
C LEU A 4 20.39 -5.27 4.64
N SER A 5 20.59 -4.00 4.29
CA SER A 5 19.88 -3.38 3.19
C SER A 5 20.16 -4.14 1.89
N ALA A 6 19.23 -4.11 0.94
CA ALA A 6 19.52 -4.53 -0.44
C ALA A 6 20.61 -3.65 -1.11
N THR A 7 21.02 -2.55 -0.47
CA THR A 7 22.20 -1.74 -0.84
C THR A 7 23.51 -2.23 -0.19
N TRP A 8 23.49 -3.33 0.56
CA TRP A 8 24.60 -3.86 1.37
C TRP A 8 25.07 -2.97 2.52
N SER A 9 24.30 -1.93 2.84
CA SER A 9 24.54 -1.09 4.02
C SER A 9 23.93 -1.69 5.28
N ILE A 10 24.55 -1.42 6.43
CA ILE A 10 23.97 -1.72 7.73
C ILE A 10 22.74 -0.83 7.92
N ILE A 11 21.59 -1.42 8.21
CA ILE A 11 20.38 -0.68 8.54
C ILE A 11 20.45 -0.21 9.99
N LEU A 12 20.36 1.10 10.20
CA LEU A 12 20.28 1.76 11.51
C LEU A 12 18.84 2.12 11.91
N ALA A 13 17.87 1.88 11.02
CA ALA A 13 16.45 1.99 11.32
C ALA A 13 15.92 0.71 12.01
N HIS A 14 14.94 0.88 12.90
CA HIS A 14 14.27 -0.24 13.54
C HIS A 14 13.23 -0.86 12.60
N THR A 15 13.14 -2.20 12.59
CA THR A 15 12.00 -2.91 12.02
C THR A 15 10.82 -2.79 12.99
N ASN A 16 9.66 -2.37 12.49
CA ASN A 16 8.47 -2.16 13.31
C ASN A 16 7.54 -3.39 13.39
N GLN A 17 7.83 -4.46 12.63
CA GLN A 17 7.09 -5.72 12.58
C GLN A 17 8.06 -6.91 12.54
N GLN A 18 7.67 -8.03 13.14
CA GLN A 18 8.46 -9.27 13.14
C GLN A 18 8.08 -10.19 11.97
N ASP A 19 6.85 -10.06 11.47
CA ASP A 19 6.31 -10.91 10.41
C ASP A 19 6.55 -10.31 9.02
N THR A 20 6.82 -11.18 8.05
CA THR A 20 6.89 -10.81 6.63
C THR A 20 5.54 -10.33 6.13
N VAL A 21 5.54 -9.53 5.05
CA VAL A 21 4.30 -9.06 4.41
C VAL A 21 3.43 -10.24 3.98
N THR A 22 4.04 -11.28 3.39
CA THR A 22 3.31 -12.50 3.02
C THR A 22 2.66 -13.18 4.24
N SER A 23 3.33 -13.26 5.39
CA SER A 23 2.74 -13.86 6.61
C SER A 23 1.54 -13.05 7.10
N GLN A 24 1.70 -11.74 7.27
CA GLN A 24 0.61 -10.85 7.68
C GLN A 24 -0.63 -11.02 6.79
N LEU A 25 -0.42 -11.07 5.47
CA LEU A 25 -1.50 -11.28 4.50
C LEU A 25 -2.15 -12.67 4.63
N ASN A 26 -1.37 -13.72 4.91
CA ASN A 26 -1.91 -15.05 5.15
C ASN A 26 -2.72 -15.13 6.47
N ASP A 27 -2.32 -14.35 7.48
CA ASP A 27 -2.98 -14.27 8.79
C ASP A 27 -4.23 -13.39 8.80
N GLY A 28 -4.68 -12.94 7.62
CA GLY A 28 -5.93 -12.18 7.49
C GLY A 28 -5.75 -10.67 7.60
N ILE A 29 -4.52 -10.15 7.71
CA ILE A 29 -4.28 -8.71 7.62
C ILE A 29 -4.67 -8.24 6.21
N ARG A 30 -5.54 -7.22 6.18
CA ARG A 30 -6.04 -6.60 4.95
C ARG A 30 -5.80 -5.10 5.00
N GLY A 31 -4.78 -4.64 5.71
CA GLY A 31 -4.40 -3.25 5.86
C GLY A 31 -2.91 -3.23 6.15
N LEU A 32 -2.10 -2.85 5.16
CA LEU A 32 -0.66 -2.63 5.31
C LEU A 32 -0.38 -1.15 5.40
N THR A 33 0.74 -0.75 6.00
CA THR A 33 1.28 0.62 6.00
C THR A 33 2.71 0.52 5.49
N LEU A 34 2.99 1.05 4.30
CA LEU A 34 4.31 0.96 3.66
C LEU A 34 4.97 2.33 3.54
N ASP A 35 6.11 2.52 4.20
CA ASP A 35 6.92 3.74 4.06
C ASP A 35 7.72 3.71 2.75
N MET A 36 7.20 4.37 1.71
CA MET A 36 7.79 4.35 0.37
C MET A 36 8.38 5.71 -0.01
N TYR A 37 9.67 5.73 -0.35
CA TYR A 37 10.45 6.93 -0.68
C TYR A 37 11.19 6.77 -2.00
N ALA A 38 11.40 7.88 -2.73
CA ALA A 38 12.32 7.89 -3.87
C ALA A 38 13.77 7.70 -3.39
N PHE A 39 14.46 6.73 -3.97
CA PHE A 39 15.84 6.41 -3.63
C PHE A 39 16.52 5.64 -4.76
N GLN A 40 17.78 5.97 -5.08
CA GLN A 40 18.55 5.33 -6.17
C GLN A 40 17.76 5.18 -7.49
N ASN A 41 17.07 6.25 -7.90
CA ASN A 41 16.25 6.30 -9.12
C ASN A 41 15.05 5.32 -9.16
N ASP A 42 14.66 4.75 -8.02
CA ASP A 42 13.49 3.88 -7.86
C ASP A 42 12.71 4.23 -6.57
N ILE A 43 11.69 3.45 -6.24
CA ILE A 43 10.92 3.55 -5.00
C ILE A 43 11.33 2.43 -4.04
N TRP A 44 11.67 2.81 -2.82
CA TRP A 44 12.19 1.92 -1.79
C TRP A 44 11.34 1.95 -0.54
N LEU A 45 11.28 0.82 0.16
CA LEU A 45 10.83 0.78 1.55
C LEU A 45 11.93 1.38 2.43
N CYS A 46 11.60 2.46 3.12
CA CYS A 46 12.60 3.27 3.78
C CYS A 46 12.05 4.02 4.99
N HIS A 47 12.72 3.90 6.13
CA HIS A 47 12.40 4.70 7.31
C HIS A 47 13.11 6.06 7.21
N SER A 48 12.44 7.05 6.62
CA SER A 48 13.07 8.31 6.25
C SER A 48 13.54 9.15 7.45
N PHE A 49 14.54 9.99 7.20
CA PHE A 49 14.98 11.03 8.12
C PHE A 49 14.85 12.38 7.42
N GLY A 50 14.03 13.28 7.97
CA GLY A 50 13.73 14.57 7.32
C GLY A 50 13.02 14.45 5.97
N GLY A 51 12.30 13.34 5.73
CA GLY A 51 11.56 13.10 4.49
C GLY A 51 12.40 12.57 3.32
N ASN A 52 13.67 12.23 3.55
CA ASN A 52 14.57 11.64 2.56
C ASN A 52 15.00 10.23 2.97
N CYS A 53 15.24 9.39 1.96
CA CYS A 53 15.77 8.05 2.15
C CYS A 53 17.30 8.04 2.01
N TYR A 54 17.96 7.24 2.85
CA TYR A 54 19.41 7.08 2.86
C TYR A 54 19.77 5.59 2.91
N ASN A 55 20.98 5.23 2.49
CA ASN A 55 21.44 3.82 2.47
C ASN A 55 21.25 3.10 3.82
N ILE A 56 21.49 3.80 4.94
CA ILE A 56 21.36 3.28 6.30
C ILE A 56 19.91 3.04 6.76
N ALA A 57 18.93 3.45 5.97
CA ALA A 57 17.51 3.37 6.30
C ALA A 57 16.66 2.77 5.18
N ALA A 58 17.28 2.47 4.05
CA ALA A 58 16.66 1.82 2.90
C ALA A 58 16.68 0.30 3.11
N PHE A 59 15.52 -0.34 3.16
CA PHE A 59 15.43 -1.78 3.38
C PHE A 59 15.57 -2.53 2.06
N GLN A 60 14.63 -2.32 1.15
CA GLN A 60 14.58 -2.99 -0.15
C GLN A 60 13.75 -2.19 -1.16
N PRO A 61 13.90 -2.45 -2.47
CA PRO A 61 13.01 -1.90 -3.49
C PRO A 61 11.55 -2.27 -3.21
N ALA A 62 10.64 -1.29 -3.33
CA ALA A 62 9.23 -1.49 -3.01
C ALA A 62 8.54 -2.48 -3.96
N ILE A 63 9.03 -2.59 -5.21
CA ILE A 63 8.53 -3.53 -6.22
C ILE A 63 8.47 -4.99 -5.71
N ASN A 64 9.41 -5.40 -4.84
CA ASN A 64 9.45 -6.75 -4.30
C ASN A 64 8.24 -7.03 -3.41
N VAL A 65 7.98 -6.12 -2.46
CA VAL A 65 6.83 -6.21 -1.56
C VAL A 65 5.50 -6.03 -2.31
N LEU A 66 5.44 -5.14 -3.30
CA LEU A 66 4.24 -5.00 -4.12
C LEU A 66 3.93 -6.28 -4.94
N LYS A 67 4.95 -7.03 -5.37
CA LYS A 67 4.76 -8.34 -6.02
C LYS A 67 4.25 -9.41 -5.05
N GLU A 68 4.66 -9.38 -3.78
CA GLU A 68 4.08 -10.25 -2.74
C GLU A 68 2.59 -9.95 -2.56
N ILE A 69 2.22 -8.67 -2.48
CA ILE A 69 0.82 -8.24 -2.39
C ILE A 69 0.03 -8.70 -3.62
N ASN A 70 0.55 -8.48 -4.84
CA ASN A 70 -0.10 -8.95 -6.07
C ASN A 70 -0.31 -10.47 -6.05
N SER A 71 0.70 -11.22 -5.61
CA SER A 71 0.61 -12.68 -5.50
C SER A 71 -0.46 -13.12 -4.50
N SER A 72 -0.59 -12.44 -3.36
CA SER A 72 -1.64 -12.70 -2.37
C SER A 72 -3.04 -12.42 -2.91
N ILE A 73 -3.24 -11.25 -3.55
CA ILE A 73 -4.54 -10.88 -4.17
C ILE A 73 -4.90 -11.84 -5.31
N SER A 74 -3.92 -12.26 -6.11
CA SER A 74 -4.12 -13.16 -7.26
C SER A 74 -4.51 -14.58 -6.82
N ARG A 75 -4.00 -15.06 -5.68
CA ARG A 75 -4.36 -16.38 -5.12
C ARG A 75 -5.73 -16.40 -4.45
N SER A 76 -6.26 -15.23 -4.09
CA SER A 76 -7.59 -15.10 -3.49
C SER A 76 -8.68 -15.31 -4.55
N GLN A 77 -9.51 -16.34 -4.40
CA GLN A 77 -10.63 -16.60 -5.32
C GLN A 77 -11.75 -15.57 -5.15
N PRO A 78 -12.25 -14.94 -6.24
CA PRO A 78 -13.29 -13.91 -6.16
C PRO A 78 -14.65 -14.41 -5.62
N ILE A 79 -14.90 -15.72 -5.63
CA ILE A 79 -16.25 -16.26 -5.75
C ILE A 79 -16.77 -16.90 -4.46
N ARG A 80 -15.96 -17.04 -3.40
CA ARG A 80 -16.34 -17.92 -2.28
C ARG A 80 -16.54 -17.31 -0.91
N ASN A 81 -16.10 -16.09 -0.61
CA ASN A 81 -16.30 -15.51 0.73
C ASN A 81 -16.18 -13.99 0.71
N HIS A 82 -17.20 -13.29 1.23
CA HIS A 82 -17.32 -11.82 1.42
C HIS A 82 -16.21 -11.19 2.31
N HIS A 83 -15.17 -11.95 2.69
CA HIS A 83 -14.08 -11.56 3.60
C HIS A 83 -12.73 -11.23 2.92
N HIS A 84 -12.69 -11.07 1.59
CA HIS A 84 -11.42 -11.06 0.83
C HIS A 84 -11.07 -9.75 0.13
N PHE A 85 -11.50 -8.62 0.70
CA PHE A 85 -11.03 -7.30 0.29
C PHE A 85 -9.64 -7.04 0.88
N HIS A 86 -8.62 -6.83 0.04
CA HIS A 86 -7.24 -6.60 0.47
C HIS A 86 -6.93 -5.10 0.42
N ARG A 87 -6.94 -4.42 1.58
CA ARG A 87 -6.61 -3.00 1.65
C ARG A 87 -5.10 -2.87 1.79
N GLY A 88 -4.48 -2.14 0.88
CA GLY A 88 -3.06 -1.81 0.98
C GLY A 88 -2.95 -0.32 1.25
N LEU A 89 -2.80 0.10 2.52
CA LEU A 89 -2.39 1.47 2.75
C LEU A 89 -0.91 1.57 2.38
N CYS A 90 -0.59 2.52 1.52
CA CYS A 90 0.79 2.82 1.23
C CYS A 90 1.03 4.25 1.69
N TYR A 91 1.97 4.42 2.59
CA TYR A 91 2.37 5.73 3.09
C TYR A 91 3.44 6.24 2.14
N ILE A 92 2.98 6.81 1.03
CA ILE A 92 3.90 7.16 -0.05
C ILE A 92 4.26 8.63 0.02
N THR A 93 5.56 8.87 -0.06
CA THR A 93 6.17 10.19 -0.08
C THR A 93 7.03 10.38 -1.33
N SER A 94 6.44 10.22 -2.51
CA SER A 94 7.16 10.50 -3.76
C SER A 94 6.22 10.87 -4.91
N PRO A 95 6.39 12.03 -5.57
CA PRO A 95 5.65 12.37 -6.78
C PRO A 95 6.09 11.54 -8.00
N ARG A 96 5.13 10.99 -8.74
CA ARG A 96 5.23 10.33 -10.06
C ARG A 96 5.89 8.95 -10.12
N GLY A 97 6.59 8.51 -9.08
CA GLY A 97 7.13 7.14 -9.03
C GLY A 97 6.11 6.08 -8.66
N LEU A 98 4.99 6.48 -8.06
CA LEU A 98 3.98 5.60 -7.49
C LEU A 98 3.25 4.81 -8.58
N THR A 99 2.59 5.51 -9.52
CA THR A 99 1.88 4.84 -10.61
C THR A 99 2.79 3.85 -11.38
N LYS A 100 4.06 4.21 -11.62
CA LYS A 100 5.03 3.34 -12.32
C LYS A 100 5.33 2.05 -11.57
N VAL A 101 5.59 2.12 -10.26
CA VAL A 101 5.94 0.91 -9.47
C VAL A 101 4.73 0.01 -9.25
N PHE A 102 3.53 0.58 -9.13
CA PHE A 102 2.28 -0.20 -9.04
C PHE A 102 1.93 -0.87 -10.36
N ASP A 103 2.13 -0.21 -11.49
CA ASP A 103 1.96 -0.81 -12.81
C ASP A 103 2.94 -1.97 -13.02
N ALA A 104 4.23 -1.74 -12.74
CA ALA A 104 5.27 -2.76 -12.86
C ALA A 104 5.08 -3.97 -11.91
N SER A 105 4.42 -3.79 -10.77
CA SER A 105 4.07 -4.89 -9.86
C SER A 105 2.83 -5.67 -10.30
N GLY A 106 2.07 -5.16 -11.27
CA GLY A 106 0.83 -5.74 -11.76
C GLY A 106 -0.37 -5.48 -10.85
N LEU A 107 -0.29 -4.52 -9.93
CA LEU A 107 -1.37 -4.19 -8.99
C LEU A 107 -2.44 -3.28 -9.60
N MET A 108 -2.13 -2.57 -10.69
CA MET A 108 -3.07 -1.63 -11.33
C MET A 108 -4.38 -2.30 -11.79
N LYS A 109 -4.36 -3.59 -12.14
CA LYS A 109 -5.58 -4.36 -12.46
C LYS A 109 -6.55 -4.50 -11.30
N TYR A 110 -6.09 -4.30 -10.06
CA TYR A 110 -6.90 -4.37 -8.84
C TYR A 110 -7.27 -2.99 -8.29
N TRP A 111 -6.83 -1.92 -8.94
CA TRP A 111 -6.90 -0.57 -8.41
C TRP A 111 -8.34 -0.07 -8.27
N PHE A 112 -8.66 0.46 -7.09
CA PHE A 112 -9.92 1.14 -6.84
C PHE A 112 -9.82 2.59 -7.36
N PRO A 113 -10.67 3.00 -8.32
CA PRO A 113 -10.55 4.30 -8.95
C PRO A 113 -11.04 5.43 -8.03
N VAL A 114 -10.29 6.54 -8.02
CA VAL A 114 -10.63 7.76 -7.26
C VAL A 114 -12.01 8.32 -7.60
N SER A 115 -12.44 8.18 -8.87
CA SER A 115 -13.76 8.62 -9.32
C SER A 115 -14.93 7.92 -8.61
N ARG A 116 -14.68 6.75 -8.01
CA ARG A 116 -15.67 5.97 -7.25
C ARG A 116 -15.51 6.10 -5.73
N MET A 117 -14.50 6.84 -5.27
CA MET A 117 -14.38 7.14 -3.85
C MET A 117 -15.51 8.09 -3.45
N PRO A 118 -16.16 7.87 -2.29
CA PRO A 118 -17.20 8.74 -1.82
C PRO A 118 -16.66 10.16 -1.60
N LYS A 119 -17.52 11.12 -1.89
CA LYS A 119 -17.26 12.54 -1.66
C LYS A 119 -18.22 13.03 -0.58
N ASN A 120 -17.76 13.95 0.26
CA ASN A 120 -18.60 14.65 1.25
C ASN A 120 -19.38 13.68 2.17
N GLY A 121 -18.72 12.62 2.67
CA GLY A 121 -19.35 11.64 3.56
C GLY A 121 -20.34 10.68 2.89
N GLY A 122 -20.32 10.59 1.55
CA GLY A 122 -21.08 9.58 0.81
C GLY A 122 -20.69 8.15 1.19
N LYS A 123 -21.55 7.19 0.83
CA LYS A 123 -21.29 5.77 1.10
C LYS A 123 -20.28 5.19 0.12
N TRP A 124 -19.41 4.33 0.61
CA TRP A 124 -18.56 3.50 -0.23
C TRP A 124 -19.37 2.44 -0.99
N PRO A 125 -18.89 1.97 -2.15
CA PRO A 125 -19.45 0.78 -2.79
C PRO A 125 -19.33 -0.45 -1.88
N THR A 126 -20.27 -1.38 -1.99
CA THR A 126 -20.24 -2.63 -1.23
C THR A 126 -19.05 -3.50 -1.64
N VAL A 127 -18.61 -4.38 -0.75
CA VAL A 127 -17.54 -5.35 -1.05
C VAL A 127 -17.86 -6.14 -2.32
N ASP A 128 -19.10 -6.60 -2.49
CA ASP A 128 -19.53 -7.35 -3.67
C ASP A 128 -19.37 -6.57 -4.98
N ASP A 129 -19.76 -5.29 -4.99
CA ASP A 129 -19.58 -4.44 -6.17
C ASP A 129 -18.08 -4.30 -6.52
N THR A 130 -17.23 -4.11 -5.50
CA THR A 130 -15.79 -3.98 -5.72
C THR A 130 -15.15 -5.27 -6.23
N VAL A 131 -15.58 -6.43 -5.72
CA VAL A 131 -15.09 -7.75 -6.16
C VAL A 131 -15.54 -8.07 -7.59
N GLN A 132 -16.81 -7.82 -7.93
CA GLN A 132 -17.35 -8.01 -9.28
C GLN A 132 -16.59 -7.18 -10.33
N LYS A 133 -16.13 -5.98 -9.94
CA LYS A 133 -15.35 -5.08 -10.81
C LYS A 133 -13.83 -5.29 -10.70
N ASN A 134 -13.39 -6.30 -9.95
CA ASN A 134 -11.99 -6.58 -9.66
C ASN A 134 -11.24 -5.40 -8.99
N GLN A 135 -11.93 -4.48 -8.32
CA GLN A 135 -11.37 -3.31 -7.63
C GLN A 135 -11.04 -3.65 -6.18
N ARG A 136 -9.97 -4.41 -5.99
CA ARG A 136 -9.64 -5.07 -4.72
C ARG A 136 -8.49 -4.41 -3.95
N LEU A 137 -7.98 -3.28 -4.43
CA LEU A 137 -6.87 -2.53 -3.82
C LEU A 137 -7.22 -1.04 -3.78
N VAL A 138 -7.29 -0.48 -2.57
CA VAL A 138 -7.41 0.97 -2.35
C VAL A 138 -6.06 1.47 -1.86
N VAL A 139 -5.54 2.53 -2.47
CA VAL A 139 -4.27 3.15 -2.10
C VAL A 139 -4.49 4.62 -1.77
N PHE A 140 -3.91 5.04 -0.65
CA PHE A 140 -3.91 6.40 -0.15
C PHE A 140 -2.47 6.96 -0.16
N THR A 141 -2.28 8.26 0.07
CA THR A 141 -0.96 8.86 0.26
C THR A 141 -0.99 9.97 1.31
N SER A 142 0.06 10.08 2.14
CA SER A 142 0.21 11.11 3.17
C SER A 142 0.88 12.40 2.70
N LYS A 143 1.25 12.49 1.41
CA LYS A 143 1.79 13.72 0.83
C LYS A 143 0.92 14.20 -0.31
N SER A 144 0.85 15.53 -0.46
CA SER A 144 0.13 16.26 -1.49
C SER A 144 0.64 16.09 -2.92
N ALA A 145 1.40 15.02 -3.20
CA ALA A 145 1.72 14.60 -4.54
C ALA A 145 0.41 14.17 -5.23
N LYS A 146 -0.28 15.15 -5.84
CA LYS A 146 -1.53 15.00 -6.59
C LYS A 146 -1.28 14.14 -7.84
N GLU A 147 -1.15 12.84 -7.68
CA GLU A 147 -1.34 11.90 -8.78
C GLU A 147 -2.84 11.66 -8.96
N ALA A 148 -3.31 11.59 -10.21
CA ALA A 148 -4.73 11.46 -10.55
C ALA A 148 -5.38 10.17 -9.98
N TYR A 149 -4.58 9.23 -9.46
CA TYR A 149 -4.97 7.88 -9.08
C TYR A 149 -4.99 7.63 -7.57
N VAL A 150 -4.51 8.57 -6.74
CA VAL A 150 -4.50 8.44 -5.26
C VAL A 150 -5.14 9.66 -4.61
N VAL A 151 -5.61 9.47 -3.38
CA VAL A 151 -6.15 10.55 -2.55
C VAL A 151 -5.21 10.83 -1.40
N GLU A 152 -4.93 12.12 -1.18
CA GLU A 152 -4.24 12.61 0.01
C GLU A 152 -5.18 12.57 1.22
N ILE A 153 -4.65 12.13 2.34
CA ILE A 153 -5.38 11.92 3.59
C ILE A 153 -4.77 12.80 4.69
N GLN A 154 -5.61 13.51 5.42
CA GLN A 154 -5.14 14.55 6.35
C GLN A 154 -4.69 14.00 7.70
N SER A 155 -5.20 12.84 8.11
CA SER A 155 -4.81 12.15 9.35
C SER A 155 -5.17 10.67 9.29
N GLU A 156 -4.43 9.81 10.00
CA GLU A 156 -4.67 8.36 10.13
C GLU A 156 -6.07 8.02 10.68
N SER A 157 -6.58 8.85 11.60
CA SER A 157 -7.93 8.74 12.15
C SER A 157 -9.05 8.91 11.12
N TYR A 158 -8.84 9.72 10.07
CA TYR A 158 -9.80 9.88 8.99
C TYR A 158 -9.93 8.60 8.13
N TYR A 159 -8.94 7.71 8.17
CA TYR A 159 -8.96 6.45 7.42
C TYR A 159 -9.78 5.38 8.12
N PHE A 160 -9.56 5.19 9.42
CA PHE A 160 -10.31 4.19 10.19
C PHE A 160 -11.82 4.46 10.10
N LEU A 161 -12.23 5.74 10.23
CA LEU A 161 -13.62 6.16 10.13
C LEU A 161 -14.24 5.96 8.73
N ASN A 162 -13.47 6.14 7.65
CA ASN A 162 -13.96 5.88 6.30
C ASN A 162 -13.97 4.38 5.94
N LEU A 163 -13.16 3.57 6.61
CA LEU A 163 -13.06 2.12 6.36
C LEU A 163 -14.10 1.30 7.13
N GLU A 164 -14.58 1.76 8.29
CA GLU A 164 -15.70 1.11 9.01
C GLU A 164 -17.00 1.11 8.20
N GLN A 165 -17.17 2.04 7.26
CA GLN A 165 -18.34 2.06 6.36
C GLN A 165 -18.34 0.93 5.31
N PHE A 166 -17.21 0.24 5.11
CA PHE A 166 -17.11 -0.93 4.21
C PHE A 166 -17.45 -2.26 4.89
N THR A 167 -17.56 -2.28 6.23
CA THR A 167 -17.79 -3.51 7.01
C THR A 167 -19.24 -3.70 7.42
N GLY A 168 -20.16 -2.86 6.91
CA GLY A 168 -21.60 -2.99 7.10
C GLY A 168 -22.21 -4.08 6.24
#